data_AF-A0A9X8H666-F1
#
_entry.id   AF-A0A9X8H666-F1
#
_cell.length_a   1.000
_cell.length_b   1.000
_cell.length_c   1.000
_cell.angle_alpha   90.00
_cell.angle_beta   90.00
_cell.angle_gamma   90.00
#
_symmetry.space_group_name_H-M   'P 1'
#
loop_
_entity.id
_entity.type
_entity.pdbx_description
1 polymer ?
#
loop_
_entity_poly.entity_id
_entity_poly.type
_entity_poly.pdbx_seq_one_letter_code
_entity_poly.pdbx_strand_id
1 'polypeptide(L)'
;LGFESYAALGLEDKMAPSVSAVQDLIDGMRNKFRPLGEAEVADVSAYAASQGAAADTPQETWHPDVQYYQIRALDQPGTPVISQFYLDLYERGDEKKAGAWIEVMVGRSSVLRTDDKAHVRIPVFALMFNFATPVSVVSRPGIEACRSIHS
;
A
#
# COMPACT_ATOMS: atom_id res chain seq x y z
N LEU A 1 -22.21 -21.77 15.43
CA LEU A 1 -20.80 -21.31 15.53
C LEU A 1 -20.19 -21.73 16.86
N GLY A 2 -20.74 -21.33 18.03
CA GLY A 2 -20.34 -21.96 19.31
C GLY A 2 -19.05 -21.42 19.95
N PHE A 3 -18.51 -20.32 19.43
CA PHE A 3 -17.36 -19.62 20.02
C PHE A 3 -17.76 -18.82 21.26
N GLU A 4 -16.83 -18.71 22.20
CA GLU A 4 -16.98 -17.96 23.44
C GLU A 4 -17.04 -16.43 23.24
N SER A 5 -16.47 -15.93 22.13
CA SER A 5 -16.48 -14.50 21.79
C SER A 5 -16.31 -14.26 20.28
N TYR A 6 -16.64 -13.05 19.84
CA TYR A 6 -16.35 -12.61 18.46
C TYR A 6 -14.85 -12.59 18.15
N ALA A 7 -13.99 -12.34 19.15
CA ALA A 7 -12.53 -12.43 18.98
C ALA A 7 -12.08 -13.88 18.71
N ALA A 8 -12.68 -14.87 19.37
CA ALA A 8 -12.39 -16.28 19.12
C ALA A 8 -12.87 -16.72 17.73
N LEU A 9 -14.08 -16.33 17.31
CA LEU A 9 -14.58 -16.54 15.95
C LEU A 9 -13.65 -15.89 14.90
N GLY A 10 -13.24 -14.64 15.14
CA GLY A 10 -12.36 -13.89 14.23
C GLY A 10 -10.91 -14.39 14.16
N LEU A 11 -10.56 -15.48 14.87
CA LEU A 11 -9.27 -16.16 14.81
C LEU A 11 -9.32 -17.54 14.15
N GLU A 12 -10.51 -18.11 13.88
CA GLU A 12 -10.68 -19.47 13.33
C GLU A 12 -9.84 -19.71 12.07
N ASP A 13 -9.88 -18.77 11.11
CA ASP A 13 -9.13 -18.82 9.85
C ASP A 13 -7.77 -18.09 9.90
N LYS A 14 -7.21 -17.81 11.09
CA LYS A 14 -5.97 -17.02 11.25
C LYS A 14 -4.83 -17.80 11.89
N MET A 15 -3.61 -17.29 11.68
CA MET A 15 -2.36 -17.92 12.14
C MET A 15 -2.15 -17.88 13.67
N ALA A 16 -2.94 -17.10 14.43
CA ALA A 16 -2.74 -16.94 15.86
C ALA A 16 -3.58 -17.97 16.65
N PRO A 17 -2.97 -18.74 17.59
CA PRO A 17 -3.61 -19.93 18.15
C PRO A 17 -4.68 -19.64 19.21
N SER A 18 -4.71 -18.44 19.78
CA SER A 18 -5.73 -18.04 20.77
C SER A 18 -5.79 -16.52 20.93
N VAL A 19 -6.87 -16.03 21.55
CA VAL A 19 -7.02 -14.60 21.92
C VAL A 19 -5.94 -14.19 22.94
N SER A 20 -5.56 -15.06 23.88
CA SER A 20 -4.49 -14.76 24.85
C SER A 20 -3.14 -14.61 24.17
N ALA A 21 -2.79 -15.48 23.21
CA ALA A 21 -1.52 -15.38 22.48
C ALA A 21 -1.41 -14.08 21.66
N VAL A 22 -2.54 -13.57 21.14
CA VAL A 22 -2.60 -12.24 20.51
C VAL A 22 -2.35 -11.13 21.53
N GLN A 23 -2.97 -11.21 22.71
CA GLN A 23 -2.79 -10.23 23.78
C GLN A 23 -1.34 -10.20 24.30
N ASP A 24 -0.74 -11.36 24.57
CA ASP A 24 0.64 -11.52 25.03
C ASP A 24 1.64 -10.91 24.03
N LEU A 25 1.42 -11.15 22.73
CA LEU A 25 2.22 -10.55 21.65
C LEU A 25 2.07 -9.02 21.61
N ILE A 26 0.84 -8.51 21.69
CA ILE A 26 0.55 -7.06 21.68
C ILE A 26 1.21 -6.38 22.88
N ASP A 27 1.10 -6.94 24.08
CA ASP A 27 1.70 -6.36 25.29
C ASP A 27 3.23 -6.48 25.30
N GLY A 28 3.79 -7.58 24.79
CA GLY A 28 5.23 -7.73 24.56
C GLY A 28 5.78 -6.69 23.58
N MET A 29 5.10 -6.45 22.45
CA MET A 29 5.46 -5.40 21.50
C MET A 29 5.30 -4.00 22.12
N ARG A 30 4.14 -3.72 22.75
CA ARG A 30 3.84 -2.45 23.42
C ARG A 30 4.92 -2.07 24.43
N ASN A 31 5.32 -2.97 25.31
CA ASN A 31 6.32 -2.70 26.34
C ASN A 31 7.71 -2.44 25.74
N LYS A 32 8.06 -3.11 24.63
CA LYS A 32 9.35 -2.95 23.96
C LYS A 32 9.43 -1.68 23.10
N PHE A 33 8.36 -1.34 22.39
CA PHE A 33 8.35 -0.24 21.43
C PHE A 33 7.86 1.09 22.00
N ARG A 34 7.17 1.12 23.14
CA ARG A 34 6.74 2.37 23.81
C ARG A 34 7.85 3.42 23.98
N PRO A 35 9.02 3.13 24.58
CA PRO A 35 10.05 4.15 24.76
C PRO A 35 10.67 4.64 23.44
N LEU A 36 10.63 3.82 22.39
CA LEU A 36 11.06 4.22 21.04
C LEU A 36 10.02 5.13 20.39
N GLY A 37 8.74 4.76 20.44
CA GLY A 37 7.64 5.56 19.89
C GLY A 37 7.49 6.91 20.58
N GLU A 38 7.74 6.99 21.89
CA GLU A 38 7.76 8.26 22.64
C GLU A 38 8.89 9.20 22.15
N ALA A 39 10.05 8.65 21.74
CA ALA A 39 11.13 9.43 21.13
C ALA A 39 10.82 9.80 19.66
N GLU A 40 10.32 8.85 18.86
CA GLU A 40 9.97 9.08 17.46
C GLU A 40 8.83 10.10 17.29
N VAL A 41 7.87 10.15 18.22
CA VAL A 41 6.81 11.19 18.23
C VAL A 41 7.40 12.59 18.41
N ALA A 42 8.46 12.74 19.22
CA ALA A 42 9.15 14.02 19.35
C ALA A 42 9.85 14.41 18.03
N ASP A 43 10.58 13.49 17.41
CA ASP A 43 11.30 13.74 16.15
C ASP A 43 10.38 13.99 14.95
N VAL A 44 9.28 13.24 14.82
CA VAL A 44 8.29 13.41 13.74
C VAL A 44 7.58 14.77 13.84
N SER A 45 7.32 15.25 15.06
CA SER A 45 6.73 16.58 15.26
C SER A 45 7.61 17.73 14.74
N ALA A 46 8.93 17.54 14.74
CA ALA A 46 9.89 18.50 14.19
C ALA A 46 10.06 18.38 12.66
N TYR A 47 9.95 17.17 12.11
CA TYR A 47 10.15 16.93 10.68
C TYR A 47 8.93 17.30 9.80
N ALA A 48 7.71 17.21 10.35
CA ALA A 48 6.46 17.50 9.63
C ALA A 48 6.31 18.96 9.12
N ALA A 49 7.19 19.88 9.54
CA ALA A 49 7.17 21.28 9.14
C ALA A 49 7.80 21.57 7.75
N SER A 50 8.18 20.56 6.95
CA SER A 50 9.28 20.68 5.98
C SER A 50 8.95 20.72 4.46
N GLN A 51 8.36 19.67 3.86
CA GLN A 51 8.46 19.44 2.40
C GLN A 51 7.25 18.74 1.75
N GLY A 52 7.17 18.83 0.41
CA GLY A 52 6.29 18.06 -0.48
C GLY A 52 6.82 18.02 -1.93
N ALA A 53 6.38 17.07 -2.76
CA ALA A 53 6.89 16.90 -4.15
C ALA A 53 5.90 16.17 -5.11
N ALA A 54 5.95 16.51 -6.41
CA ALA A 54 4.95 16.18 -7.45
C ALA A 54 5.46 15.30 -8.61
N ALA A 55 4.55 14.66 -9.36
CA ALA A 55 4.80 14.14 -10.72
C ALA A 55 3.52 14.02 -11.61
N ASP A 56 3.69 14.40 -12.88
CA ASP A 56 2.75 14.47 -14.02
C ASP A 56 2.87 13.23 -14.96
N THR A 57 2.04 12.91 -15.98
CA THR A 57 0.57 12.93 -16.29
C THR A 57 0.37 11.94 -17.51
N PRO A 58 -0.82 11.74 -18.12
CA PRO A 58 -1.71 10.60 -17.89
C PRO A 58 -1.76 9.51 -18.99
N GLN A 59 -2.31 8.35 -18.59
CA GLN A 59 -3.16 7.48 -19.42
C GLN A 59 -4.56 7.43 -18.73
N GLU A 60 -5.62 6.92 -19.37
CA GLU A 60 -6.96 6.88 -18.74
C GLU A 60 -6.96 6.18 -17.37
N THR A 61 -7.18 6.98 -16.32
CA THR A 61 -7.28 6.60 -14.91
C THR A 61 -8.49 7.29 -14.27
N TRP A 62 -8.90 6.85 -13.08
CA TRP A 62 -10.04 7.47 -12.37
C TRP A 62 -9.75 8.86 -11.79
N HIS A 63 -8.48 9.28 -11.75
CA HIS A 63 -8.06 10.60 -11.29
C HIS A 63 -6.71 10.97 -11.96
N PRO A 64 -6.50 12.22 -12.42
CA PRO A 64 -5.31 12.62 -13.19
C PRO A 64 -3.97 12.31 -12.51
N ASP A 65 -3.90 12.41 -11.18
CA ASP A 65 -2.68 12.11 -10.40
C ASP A 65 -2.35 10.61 -10.29
N VAL A 66 -3.23 9.72 -10.75
CA VAL A 66 -3.02 8.27 -10.67
C VAL A 66 -2.06 7.84 -11.77
N GLN A 67 -0.99 7.17 -11.36
CA GLN A 67 0.05 6.67 -12.25
C GLN A 67 -0.19 5.17 -12.53
N TYR A 68 0.20 4.71 -13.73
CA TYR A 68 0.05 3.31 -14.15
C TYR A 68 1.41 2.71 -14.53
N TYR A 69 1.63 1.47 -14.11
CA TYR A 69 2.91 0.78 -14.24
C TYR A 69 2.72 -0.67 -14.71
N GLN A 70 3.70 -1.15 -15.48
CA GLN A 70 3.81 -2.55 -15.91
C GLN A 70 5.07 -3.19 -15.31
N ILE A 71 4.90 -4.36 -14.68
CA ILE A 71 5.99 -5.16 -14.13
C ILE A 71 6.40 -6.21 -15.17
N ARG A 72 7.72 -6.32 -15.42
CA ARG A 72 8.34 -7.26 -16.36
C ARG A 72 9.51 -7.97 -15.67
N ALA A 73 9.84 -9.17 -16.13
CA ALA A 73 11.00 -9.91 -15.64
C ALA A 73 12.30 -9.29 -16.18
N LEU A 74 13.29 -9.07 -15.31
CA LEU A 74 14.55 -8.37 -15.66
C LEU A 74 15.56 -9.27 -16.38
N ASP A 75 15.52 -10.58 -16.12
CA ASP A 75 16.42 -11.61 -16.65
C ASP A 75 16.15 -11.96 -18.12
N GLN A 76 15.00 -11.56 -18.64
CA GLN A 76 14.52 -11.94 -19.97
C GLN A 76 13.95 -10.69 -20.69
N PRO A 77 14.75 -9.98 -21.52
CA PRO A 77 14.36 -8.70 -22.12
C PRO A 77 13.16 -8.76 -23.10
N GLY A 78 12.78 -9.95 -23.56
CA GLY A 78 11.64 -10.17 -24.46
C GLY A 78 10.33 -10.57 -23.76
N THR A 79 10.25 -10.51 -22.43
CA THR A 79 9.18 -11.19 -21.67
C THR A 79 7.85 -10.44 -21.68
N PRO A 80 6.70 -11.16 -21.75
CA PRO A 80 5.40 -10.59 -21.46
C PRO A 80 5.34 -9.92 -20.08
N VAL A 81 4.40 -8.98 -19.94
CA VAL A 81 4.07 -8.33 -18.66
C VAL A 81 3.63 -9.39 -17.66
N ILE A 82 4.24 -9.39 -16.47
CA ILE A 82 3.96 -10.39 -15.42
C ILE A 82 2.93 -9.89 -14.39
N SER A 83 2.79 -8.56 -14.26
CA SER A 83 1.77 -7.90 -13.44
C SER A 83 1.61 -6.45 -13.89
N GLN A 84 0.48 -5.82 -13.56
CA GLN A 84 0.24 -4.40 -13.77
C GLN A 84 -0.22 -3.78 -12.45
N PHE A 85 0.03 -2.48 -12.25
CA PHE A 85 -0.56 -1.77 -11.12
C PHE A 85 -0.81 -0.30 -11.37
N TYR A 86 -1.75 0.24 -10.60
CA TYR A 86 -2.00 1.67 -10.46
C TYR A 86 -1.46 2.18 -9.14
N LEU A 87 -1.06 3.44 -9.10
CA LEU A 87 -0.48 4.11 -7.94
C LEU A 87 -1.23 5.43 -7.71
N ASP A 88 -1.97 5.52 -6.62
CA ASP A 88 -2.82 6.66 -6.26
C ASP A 88 -2.29 7.29 -4.96
N LEU A 89 -1.38 8.26 -5.11
CA LEU A 89 -0.51 8.75 -4.03
C LEU A 89 -1.16 9.74 -3.07
N TYR A 90 -2.02 10.64 -3.55
CA TYR A 90 -2.37 11.85 -2.83
C TYR A 90 -3.72 11.77 -2.11
N GLU A 91 -3.83 12.50 -1.00
CA GLU A 91 -5.09 12.72 -0.29
C GLU A 91 -6.05 13.59 -1.12
N ARG A 92 -7.36 13.31 -1.03
CA ARG A 92 -8.44 14.08 -1.69
C ARG A 92 -9.66 14.31 -0.79
N GLY A 93 -9.42 14.51 0.51
CA GLY A 93 -10.49 14.70 1.50
C GLY A 93 -11.53 13.59 1.44
N ASP A 94 -12.81 13.95 1.43
CA ASP A 94 -13.94 13.00 1.43
C ASP A 94 -14.05 12.16 0.14
N GLU A 95 -13.42 12.54 -0.97
CA GLU A 95 -13.48 11.79 -2.24
C GLU A 95 -12.67 10.49 -2.20
N LYS A 96 -11.71 10.38 -1.28
CA LYS A 96 -10.81 9.23 -1.14
C LYS A 96 -10.68 8.84 0.32
N LYS A 97 -10.99 7.58 0.64
CA LYS A 97 -10.80 7.02 1.99
C LYS A 97 -9.38 7.35 2.51
N ALA A 98 -9.27 7.63 3.81
CA ALA A 98 -7.98 7.89 4.43
C ALA A 98 -7.22 6.58 4.73
N GLY A 99 -5.89 6.60 4.56
CA GLY A 99 -4.99 5.54 5.00
C GLY A 99 -3.96 5.14 3.94
N ALA A 100 -3.53 3.88 4.01
CA ALA A 100 -2.81 3.21 2.94
C ALA A 100 -3.38 1.79 2.79
N TRP A 101 -3.67 1.36 1.56
CA TRP A 101 -4.19 0.02 1.30
C TRP A 101 -3.92 -0.44 -0.13
N ILE A 102 -4.01 -1.75 -0.35
CA ILE A 102 -3.88 -2.39 -1.65
C ILE A 102 -5.24 -2.98 -2.03
N GLU A 103 -5.69 -2.73 -3.26
CA GLU A 103 -6.91 -3.31 -3.82
C GLU A 103 -6.55 -4.25 -4.98
N VAL A 104 -7.16 -5.44 -5.01
CA VAL A 104 -6.87 -6.46 -6.03
C VAL A 104 -7.99 -6.44 -7.06
N MET A 105 -7.86 -5.57 -8.06
CA MET A 105 -8.81 -5.46 -9.17
C MET A 105 -8.96 -6.77 -9.93
N VAL A 106 -7.84 -7.45 -10.20
CA VAL A 106 -7.79 -8.67 -11.00
C VAL A 106 -6.78 -9.64 -10.38
N GLY A 107 -7.29 -10.69 -9.74
CA GLY A 107 -6.45 -11.79 -9.25
C GLY A 107 -5.86 -12.63 -10.39
N ARG A 108 -4.61 -13.09 -10.22
CA ARG A 108 -3.93 -14.04 -11.12
C ARG A 108 -4.70 -15.36 -11.16
N SER A 109 -5.08 -15.82 -12.35
CA SER A 109 -5.85 -17.07 -12.51
C SER A 109 -5.60 -17.71 -13.87
N SER A 110 -5.36 -19.02 -13.90
CA SER A 110 -5.26 -19.81 -15.14
C SER A 110 -6.63 -20.13 -15.74
N VAL A 111 -7.68 -20.17 -14.91
CA VAL A 111 -9.06 -20.46 -15.30
C VAL A 111 -9.71 -19.23 -15.95
N LEU A 112 -9.50 -18.05 -15.38
CA LEU A 112 -10.12 -16.81 -15.84
C LEU A 112 -9.26 -16.04 -16.87
N ARG A 113 -8.53 -16.73 -17.75
CA ARG A 113 -7.73 -16.06 -18.79
C ARG A 113 -8.63 -15.30 -19.77
N THR A 114 -8.11 -14.22 -20.36
CA THR A 114 -8.82 -13.38 -21.34
C THR A 114 -8.33 -13.56 -22.79
N ASP A 115 -7.25 -14.31 -23.00
CA ASP A 115 -6.69 -14.67 -24.32
C ASP A 115 -6.30 -16.15 -24.27
N ASP A 116 -6.76 -16.95 -25.23
CA ASP A 116 -6.46 -18.38 -25.38
C ASP A 116 -4.94 -18.68 -25.40
N LYS A 117 -4.13 -17.72 -25.86
CA LYS A 117 -2.66 -17.82 -25.92
C LYS A 117 -1.96 -17.49 -24.61
N ALA A 118 -2.62 -16.77 -23.69
CA ALA A 118 -2.04 -16.43 -22.39
C ALA A 118 -2.16 -17.62 -21.43
N HIS A 119 -1.06 -18.10 -20.86
CA HIS A 119 -1.08 -19.22 -19.89
C HIS A 119 -1.79 -18.88 -18.57
N VAL A 120 -1.94 -17.59 -18.25
CA VAL A 120 -2.56 -17.09 -17.02
C VAL A 120 -3.10 -15.67 -17.26
N ARG A 121 -4.20 -15.30 -16.61
CA ARG A 121 -4.61 -13.90 -16.50
C ARG A 121 -3.56 -13.12 -15.70
N ILE A 122 -3.04 -12.05 -16.31
CA ILE A 122 -2.09 -11.13 -15.67
C ILE A 122 -2.82 -10.42 -14.51
N PRO A 123 -2.26 -10.41 -13.29
CA PRO A 123 -2.85 -9.70 -12.17
C PRO A 123 -2.76 -8.18 -12.33
N VAL A 124 -3.77 -7.49 -11.80
CA VAL A 124 -3.84 -6.04 -11.72
C VAL A 124 -4.24 -5.65 -10.30
N PHE A 125 -3.48 -4.76 -9.68
CA PHE A 125 -3.76 -4.22 -8.36
C PHE A 125 -3.61 -2.69 -8.34
N ALA A 126 -4.12 -2.03 -7.31
CA ALA A 126 -3.89 -0.61 -7.08
C ALA A 126 -3.31 -0.39 -5.68
N LEU A 127 -2.34 0.52 -5.59
CA LEU A 127 -1.71 0.97 -4.36
C LEU A 127 -2.26 2.36 -4.04
N MET A 128 -3.04 2.48 -2.96
CA MET A 128 -3.63 3.74 -2.52
C MET A 128 -2.92 4.23 -1.27
N PHE A 129 -2.52 5.50 -1.28
CA PHE A 129 -1.93 6.22 -0.16
C PHE A 129 -2.57 7.60 -0.01
N ASN A 130 -2.45 8.22 1.15
CA ASN A 130 -2.90 9.59 1.39
C ASN A 130 -1.71 10.48 1.77
N PHE A 131 -0.77 10.67 0.85
CA PHE A 131 0.29 11.67 1.01
C PHE A 131 -0.26 13.07 0.75
N ALA A 132 0.35 14.07 1.40
CA ALA A 132 0.01 15.48 1.17
C ALA A 132 0.15 15.83 -0.32
N THR A 133 -0.86 16.50 -0.88
CA THR A 133 -0.81 16.99 -2.27
C THR A 133 0.38 17.93 -2.46
N PRO A 134 1.11 17.86 -3.58
CA PRO A 134 2.26 18.72 -3.79
C PRO A 134 1.81 20.18 -3.98
N VAL A 135 2.35 21.10 -3.17
CA VAL A 135 2.17 22.53 -3.43
C VAL A 135 3.01 22.93 -4.64
N SER A 136 2.38 23.53 -5.65
CA SER A 136 3.03 23.93 -6.89
C SER A 136 3.97 25.12 -6.68
N VAL A 137 5.22 24.86 -6.28
CA VAL A 137 6.29 25.86 -6.23
C VAL A 137 7.29 25.61 -7.36
N VAL A 138 7.57 26.69 -8.10
CA VAL A 138 8.30 26.71 -9.37
C VAL A 138 9.65 25.96 -9.34
N SER A 139 9.72 24.91 -10.15
CA SER A 139 10.91 24.27 -10.73
C SER A 139 12.21 24.24 -9.91
N ARG A 140 12.53 23.07 -9.34
CA ARG A 140 13.92 22.54 -9.31
C ARG A 140 13.91 21.00 -9.24
N PRO A 141 14.65 20.29 -10.10
CA PRO A 141 14.69 18.83 -10.06
C PRO A 141 15.71 18.33 -9.04
N GLY A 142 15.31 17.36 -8.21
CA GLY A 142 16.26 16.53 -7.47
C GLY A 142 15.86 16.14 -6.05
N ILE A 143 15.54 14.86 -5.88
CA ILE A 143 15.72 14.05 -4.66
C ILE A 143 14.86 14.46 -3.43
N GLU A 144 13.84 13.66 -3.11
CA GLU A 144 13.70 12.92 -1.83
C GLU A 144 12.33 12.22 -1.71
N ALA A 145 12.32 10.88 -1.60
CA ALA A 145 11.12 10.09 -1.23
C ALA A 145 11.50 8.67 -0.73
N CYS A 146 12.35 8.56 0.29
CA CYS A 146 12.84 7.26 0.79
C CYS A 146 12.12 6.75 2.08
N ARG A 147 11.04 7.40 2.54
CA ARG A 147 10.39 7.11 3.83
C ARG A 147 8.98 6.51 3.77
N SER A 148 8.33 6.37 2.60
CA SER A 148 6.92 5.95 2.52
C SER A 148 6.66 4.49 2.07
N ILE A 149 7.72 3.69 1.85
CA ILE A 149 7.62 2.35 1.23
C ILE A 149 7.32 1.23 2.27
N HIS A 150 7.17 1.55 3.56
CA HIS A 150 7.07 0.56 4.66
C HIS A 150 5.77 0.62 5.49
N SER A 151 4.69 1.20 4.94
CA SER A 151 3.37 1.26 5.56
C SER A 151 2.44 0.16 5.05
#